data_AF-A0A7J4UJU6-F1
#
_entry.id   AF-A0A7J4UJU6-F1
#
_cell.length_a   1.000
_cell.length_b   1.000
_cell.length_c   1.000
_cell.angle_alpha   90.00
_cell.angle_beta   90.00
_cell.angle_gamma   90.00
#
_symmetry.space_group_name_H-M   'P 1'
#
loop_
_entity.id
_entity.type
_entity.pdbx_description
1 polymer ?
#
loop_
_entity_poly.entity_id
_entity_poly.type
_entity_poly.pdbx_seq_one_letter_code
_entity_poly.pdbx_strand_id
1 'polypeptide(L)'
;MKSRGLRLNFWDLKSRAPGQITVYLYKPYKPYPELDPTYEDIGYVKTRSSYRYHDECLDAYEITGTSVHPTLQGLGIGALMYDVAVEIASMHDQPIMCDRTQVSADALRVWNYMMNNPNEYEVLQLDNAIDPFITPDDPEDDCVADSLRKHLDRTGNYTQSQWLSSSITKAYKKKALSTIDLLKREGIFISDEELGF
;
A
#
# COMPACT_ATOMS: atom_id res chain seq x y z
N MET A 1 33.14 5.08 1.14
CA MET A 1 32.30 4.03 0.51
C MET A 1 30.90 4.63 0.37
N LYS A 2 30.49 5.06 -0.84
CA LYS A 2 29.24 5.82 -1.04
C LYS A 2 28.07 4.82 -1.13
N SER A 3 27.19 4.82 -0.12
CA SER A 3 26.06 3.91 -0.02
C SER A 3 25.06 4.17 -1.16
N ARG A 4 24.67 3.07 -1.83
CA ARG A 4 23.55 3.03 -2.77
C ARG A 4 22.26 2.93 -1.93
N GLY A 5 21.85 4.02 -1.33
CA GLY A 5 20.61 4.07 -0.54
C GLY A 5 19.40 4.10 -1.46
N LEU A 6 18.46 3.18 -1.23
CA LEU A 6 17.03 3.44 -1.46
C LEU A 6 16.67 4.63 -0.53
N ARG A 7 15.75 5.49 -0.93
CA ARG A 7 15.31 6.67 -0.16
C ARG A 7 13.81 6.71 -0.22
N LEU A 8 13.17 6.85 0.93
CA LEU A 8 11.73 6.77 1.11
C LEU A 8 11.25 8.10 1.70
N ASN A 9 10.65 8.97 0.88
CA ASN A 9 10.06 10.22 1.39
C ASN A 9 8.62 9.95 1.82
N PHE A 10 8.27 10.36 3.05
CA PHE A 10 6.94 10.24 3.60
C PHE A 10 6.36 11.63 3.74
N TRP A 11 5.66 12.06 2.70
CA TRP A 11 4.83 13.23 2.83
C TRP A 11 3.73 12.88 3.83
N ASP A 12 3.81 13.54 4.98
CA ASP A 12 2.67 13.90 5.81
C ASP A 12 2.27 12.98 6.98
N LEU A 13 3.15 12.87 8.00
CA LEU A 13 2.69 12.50 9.36
C LEU A 13 1.87 13.64 10.04
N LYS A 14 1.71 14.80 9.39
CA LYS A 14 0.90 15.94 9.85
C LYS A 14 0.27 16.75 8.70
N SER A 15 -0.79 16.18 8.13
CA SER A 15 -1.77 16.82 7.22
C SER A 15 -1.34 18.13 6.47
N ARG A 16 -0.78 18.05 5.27
CA ARG A 16 -1.17 18.92 4.14
C ARG A 16 -2.56 18.52 3.63
N ALA A 17 -3.00 17.28 3.88
CA ALA A 17 -4.39 16.87 3.99
C ALA A 17 -4.47 15.54 4.77
N PRO A 18 -5.34 15.38 5.79
CA PRO A 18 -5.45 14.11 6.50
C PRO A 18 -5.80 12.98 5.53
N GLY A 19 -5.04 11.87 5.58
CA GLY A 19 -5.39 10.60 4.94
C GLY A 19 -4.64 10.21 3.67
N GLN A 20 -3.32 10.45 3.56
CA GLN A 20 -2.48 9.81 2.52
C GLN A 20 -1.13 9.36 3.05
N ILE A 21 -0.70 8.18 2.60
CA ILE A 21 0.67 7.66 2.70
C ILE A 21 1.23 7.60 1.29
N THR A 22 2.37 8.25 1.05
CA THR A 22 3.14 8.04 -0.18
C THR A 22 4.54 7.56 0.18
N VAL A 23 4.98 6.51 -0.49
CA VAL A 23 6.30 5.90 -0.36
C VAL A 23 7.00 6.07 -1.69
N TYR A 24 8.07 6.84 -1.74
CA TYR A 24 8.87 6.99 -2.95
C TYR A 24 10.12 6.15 -2.92
N LEU A 25 10.66 5.80 -4.07
CA LEU A 25 11.99 5.24 -4.22
C LEU A 25 12.84 6.20 -5.02
N TYR A 26 13.97 6.66 -4.47
CA TYR A 26 14.91 7.49 -5.21
C TYR A 26 16.28 6.85 -5.40
N LYS A 27 16.94 7.30 -6.46
CA LYS A 27 18.37 7.06 -6.69
C LYS A 27 19.11 8.40 -6.67
N PRO A 28 20.30 8.50 -6.04
CA PRO A 28 21.14 9.67 -6.18
C PRO A 28 21.50 9.89 -7.64
N TYR A 29 21.17 11.07 -8.15
CA TYR A 29 21.55 11.53 -9.48
C TYR A 29 22.53 12.71 -9.31
N LYS A 30 23.71 12.60 -9.91
CA LYS A 30 24.67 13.70 -9.99
C LYS A 30 24.99 13.94 -11.46
N PRO A 31 24.25 14.81 -12.15
CA PRO A 31 24.63 15.21 -13.50
C PRO A 31 25.93 16.04 -13.47
N TYR A 32 26.19 16.73 -12.34
CA TYR A 32 27.40 17.52 -12.11
C TYR A 32 27.98 17.21 -10.71
N PRO A 33 29.29 16.90 -10.59
CA PRO A 33 29.92 16.51 -9.32
C PRO A 33 29.85 17.58 -8.22
N GLU A 34 29.86 18.84 -8.63
CA GLU A 34 29.97 20.04 -7.78
C GLU A 34 28.64 20.52 -7.19
N LEU A 35 27.51 19.99 -7.67
CA LEU A 35 26.19 20.34 -7.15
C LEU A 35 25.78 19.40 -6.00
N ASP A 36 24.92 19.93 -5.13
CA ASP A 36 24.17 19.13 -4.17
C ASP A 36 23.46 17.99 -4.90
N PRO A 37 23.44 16.78 -4.30
CA PRO A 37 22.85 15.61 -4.95
C PRO A 37 21.38 15.88 -5.27
N THR A 38 21.01 15.71 -6.54
CA THR A 38 19.61 15.66 -6.95
C THR A 38 19.13 14.20 -6.87
N TYR A 39 17.82 14.01 -6.74
CA TYR A 39 17.22 12.68 -6.62
C TYR A 39 16.32 12.42 -7.81
N GLU A 40 16.44 11.22 -8.37
CA GLU A 40 15.57 10.73 -9.44
C GLU A 40 14.57 9.74 -8.83
N ASP A 41 13.27 10.01 -8.99
CA ASP A 41 12.17 9.12 -8.64
C ASP A 41 12.22 7.89 -9.55
N ILE A 42 12.55 6.74 -8.98
CA ILE A 42 12.63 5.45 -9.68
C ILE A 42 11.58 4.45 -9.16
N GLY A 43 10.64 4.92 -8.35
CA GLY A 43 9.44 4.18 -7.96
C GLY A 43 8.56 4.95 -6.99
N TYR A 44 7.31 4.53 -6.86
CA TYR A 44 6.39 5.04 -5.85
C TYR A 44 5.30 4.01 -5.49
N VAL A 45 4.76 4.13 -4.28
CA VAL A 45 3.47 3.60 -3.85
C VAL A 45 2.68 4.78 -3.27
N LYS A 46 1.45 4.97 -3.73
CA LYS A 46 0.55 6.04 -3.29
C LYS A 46 -0.71 5.44 -2.71
N THR A 47 -1.19 6.05 -1.64
CA THR A 47 -2.48 5.73 -1.04
C THR A 47 -3.39 6.94 -0.93
N ARG A 48 -4.66 6.67 -0.70
CA ARG A 48 -5.65 7.63 -0.21
C ARG A 48 -6.50 7.01 0.87
N SER A 49 -7.09 7.82 1.73
CA SER A 49 -8.13 7.39 2.66
C SER A 49 -9.39 6.97 1.90
N SER A 50 -9.98 5.84 2.28
CA SER A 50 -11.26 5.31 1.78
C SER A 50 -12.39 6.32 1.92
N TYR A 51 -12.48 6.97 3.08
CA TYR A 51 -13.54 7.90 3.49
C TYR A 51 -13.87 9.00 2.47
N ARG A 52 -12.92 9.36 1.60
CA ARG A 52 -13.11 10.43 0.61
C ARG A 52 -13.76 10.00 -0.69
N TYR A 53 -13.80 8.70 -1.00
CA TYR A 53 -14.15 8.22 -2.35
C TYR A 53 -14.99 6.94 -2.40
N HIS A 54 -15.07 6.20 -1.29
CA HIS A 54 -15.91 4.99 -1.15
C HIS A 54 -16.70 5.08 0.16
N ASP A 55 -17.40 4.00 0.51
CA ASP A 55 -17.92 3.74 1.86
C ASP A 55 -16.76 3.64 2.88
N GLU A 56 -17.06 3.38 4.16
CA GLU A 56 -16.08 3.51 5.25
C GLU A 56 -14.87 2.56 5.08
N CYS A 57 -15.08 1.35 4.54
CA CYS A 57 -14.03 0.38 4.25
C CYS A 57 -13.06 0.17 5.44
N LEU A 58 -13.55 0.14 6.67
CA LEU A 58 -12.76 0.06 7.91
C LEU A 58 -11.72 1.19 8.06
N ASP A 59 -12.04 2.40 7.58
CA ASP A 59 -11.12 3.54 7.51
C ASP A 59 -9.78 3.22 6.82
N ALA A 60 -9.76 2.23 5.93
CA ALA A 60 -8.54 1.74 5.30
C ALA A 60 -7.92 2.77 4.34
N TYR A 61 -6.59 2.75 4.27
CA TYR A 61 -5.87 3.34 3.15
C TYR A 61 -6.04 2.49 1.90
N GLU A 62 -6.56 3.05 0.82
CA GLU A 62 -6.57 2.42 -0.50
C GLU A 62 -5.26 2.72 -1.23
N ILE A 63 -4.54 1.69 -1.69
CA ILE A 63 -3.43 1.87 -2.64
C ILE A 63 -4.00 2.26 -4.01
N THR A 64 -3.66 3.45 -4.51
CA THR A 64 -4.18 3.99 -5.78
C THR A 64 -3.16 4.03 -6.90
N GLY A 65 -1.91 3.68 -6.61
CA GLY A 65 -0.87 3.71 -7.62
C GLY A 65 0.43 3.11 -7.13
N THR A 66 1.03 2.30 -7.99
CA THR A 66 2.39 1.80 -7.79
C THR A 66 3.15 1.86 -9.10
N SER A 67 4.41 2.28 -9.03
CA SER A 67 5.33 2.17 -10.15
C SER A 67 6.73 1.82 -9.64
N VAL A 68 7.45 1.01 -10.42
CA VAL A 68 8.85 0.70 -10.19
C VAL A 68 9.55 0.81 -11.52
N HIS A 69 10.69 1.52 -11.53
CA HIS A 69 11.51 1.70 -12.72
C HIS A 69 11.81 0.34 -13.37
N PRO A 70 11.72 0.21 -14.72
CA PRO A 70 11.84 -1.08 -15.41
C PRO A 70 13.08 -1.90 -15.03
N THR A 71 14.21 -1.25 -14.78
CA THR A 71 15.47 -1.92 -14.40
C THR A 71 15.45 -2.54 -13.01
N LEU A 72 14.43 -2.27 -12.20
CA LEU A 72 14.28 -2.77 -10.83
C LEU A 72 13.11 -3.75 -10.68
N GLN A 73 12.34 -3.96 -11.75
CA GLN A 73 11.26 -4.93 -11.76
C GLN A 73 11.82 -6.35 -11.59
N GLY A 74 11.07 -7.21 -10.87
CA GLY A 74 11.52 -8.56 -10.53
C GLY A 74 12.49 -8.67 -9.36
N LEU A 75 13.01 -7.57 -8.83
CA LEU A 75 13.95 -7.57 -7.69
C LEU A 75 13.26 -7.53 -6.31
N GLY A 76 11.94 -7.67 -6.25
CA GLY A 76 11.17 -7.57 -5.00
C GLY A 76 10.94 -6.14 -4.49
N ILE A 77 11.42 -5.11 -5.22
CA ILE A 77 11.29 -3.70 -4.81
C ILE A 77 9.83 -3.27 -4.66
N GLY A 78 8.95 -3.67 -5.57
CA GLY A 78 7.52 -3.40 -5.43
C GLY A 78 6.95 -3.96 -4.13
N ALA A 79 7.23 -5.24 -3.83
CA ALA A 79 6.76 -5.89 -2.60
C ALA A 79 7.29 -5.17 -1.34
N LEU A 80 8.57 -4.76 -1.34
CA LEU A 80 9.15 -3.98 -0.24
C LEU A 80 8.41 -2.65 -0.05
N MET A 81 8.07 -1.94 -1.12
CA MET A 81 7.35 -0.66 -1.02
C MET A 81 5.92 -0.83 -0.49
N TYR A 82 5.23 -1.92 -0.87
CA TYR A 82 3.95 -2.28 -0.28
C TYR A 82 4.08 -2.58 1.21
N ASP A 83 5.07 -3.39 1.60
CA ASP A 83 5.31 -3.75 3.00
C ASP A 83 5.60 -2.52 3.87
N VAL A 84 6.40 -1.56 3.36
CA VAL A 84 6.62 -0.26 4.01
C VAL A 84 5.31 0.52 4.14
N ALA A 85 4.48 0.58 3.10
CA ALA A 85 3.21 1.30 3.15
C ALA A 85 2.24 0.68 4.18
N VAL A 86 2.18 -0.65 4.26
CA VAL A 86 1.36 -1.37 5.26
C VAL A 86 1.88 -1.09 6.67
N GLU A 87 3.19 -1.13 6.87
CA GLU A 87 3.80 -0.86 8.17
C GLU A 87 3.46 0.55 8.67
N ILE A 88 3.51 1.55 7.80
CA ILE A 88 3.17 2.93 8.15
C ILE A 88 1.70 3.06 8.50
N ALA A 89 0.80 2.51 7.67
CA ALA A 89 -0.63 2.49 7.98
C ALA A 89 -0.87 1.86 9.37
N SER A 90 -0.17 0.76 9.66
CA SER A 90 -0.28 0.03 10.93
C SER A 90 0.27 0.81 12.12
N MET A 91 1.32 1.63 11.94
CA MET A 91 1.79 2.58 12.96
C MET A 91 0.73 3.63 13.33
N HIS A 92 -0.21 3.89 12.42
CA HIS A 92 -1.38 4.75 12.65
C HIS A 92 -2.63 3.98 13.07
N ASP A 93 -2.50 2.69 13.37
CA ASP A 93 -3.61 1.79 13.70
C ASP A 93 -4.65 1.61 12.57
N GLN A 94 -4.33 2.05 11.35
CA GLN A 94 -5.21 1.98 10.19
C GLN A 94 -4.82 0.81 9.26
N PRO A 95 -5.79 0.08 8.69
CA PRO A 95 -5.50 -0.94 7.71
C PRO A 95 -5.21 -0.37 6.32
N ILE A 96 -4.65 -1.19 5.44
CA ILE A 96 -4.45 -0.86 4.02
C ILE A 96 -5.13 -1.89 3.13
N MET A 97 -5.72 -1.45 2.03
CA MET A 97 -6.40 -2.28 1.06
C MET A 97 -5.92 -1.99 -0.37
N CYS A 98 -6.26 -2.87 -1.29
CA CYS A 98 -5.94 -2.69 -2.70
C CYS A 98 -6.82 -1.63 -3.36
N ASP A 99 -6.38 -1.17 -4.53
CA ASP A 99 -7.20 -0.36 -5.44
C ASP A 99 -8.56 -1.05 -5.68
N ARG A 100 -9.64 -0.30 -5.49
CA ARG A 100 -11.01 -0.83 -5.63
C ARG A 100 -11.43 -0.98 -7.08
N THR A 101 -10.70 -0.37 -8.02
CA THR A 101 -11.03 -0.34 -9.43
C THR A 101 -10.26 -1.36 -10.26
N GLN A 102 -8.96 -1.56 -10.00
CA GLN A 102 -8.10 -2.45 -10.77
C GLN A 102 -6.84 -2.84 -9.99
N VAL A 103 -6.56 -4.13 -9.95
CA VAL A 103 -5.32 -4.67 -9.40
C VAL A 103 -4.55 -5.37 -10.54
N SER A 104 -3.24 -5.16 -10.63
CA SER A 104 -2.41 -5.83 -11.62
C SER A 104 -2.08 -7.26 -11.17
N ALA A 105 -1.70 -8.15 -12.09
CA ALA A 105 -1.27 -9.50 -11.74
C ALA A 105 -0.06 -9.48 -10.77
N ASP A 106 0.82 -8.47 -10.87
CA ASP A 106 1.96 -8.30 -9.97
C ASP A 106 1.53 -7.86 -8.57
N ALA A 107 0.63 -6.88 -8.47
CA ALA A 107 0.08 -6.43 -7.19
C ALA A 107 -0.75 -7.52 -6.51
N LEU A 108 -1.54 -8.30 -7.27
CA LEU A 108 -2.32 -9.41 -6.73
C LEU A 108 -1.44 -10.43 -5.98
N ARG A 109 -0.21 -10.66 -6.45
CA ARG A 109 0.73 -11.56 -5.73
C ARG A 109 1.12 -11.02 -4.36
N VAL A 110 1.21 -9.71 -4.19
CA VAL A 110 1.51 -9.06 -2.90
C VAL A 110 0.33 -9.24 -1.93
N TRP A 111 -0.89 -8.99 -2.38
CA TRP A 111 -2.10 -9.19 -1.57
C TRP A 111 -2.30 -10.66 -1.19
N ASN A 112 -2.07 -11.58 -2.13
CA ASN A 112 -2.07 -13.02 -1.85
C ASN A 112 -0.99 -13.41 -0.83
N TYR A 113 0.20 -12.79 -0.89
CA TYR A 113 1.24 -13.02 0.11
C TYR A 113 0.75 -12.59 1.50
N MET A 114 0.23 -11.37 1.65
CA MET A 114 -0.26 -10.87 2.95
C MET A 114 -1.37 -11.77 3.52
N MET A 115 -2.35 -12.17 2.69
CA MET A 115 -3.43 -13.07 3.10
C MET A 115 -2.93 -14.43 3.61
N ASN A 116 -1.88 -14.96 2.97
CA ASN A 116 -1.32 -16.28 3.30
C ASN A 116 -0.27 -16.25 4.42
N ASN A 117 0.04 -15.08 4.99
CA ASN A 117 1.00 -14.92 6.08
C ASN A 117 0.33 -14.29 7.32
N PRO A 118 -0.64 -14.99 7.95
CA PRO A 118 -1.42 -14.44 9.07
C PRO A 118 -0.59 -14.22 10.35
N ASN A 119 0.63 -14.75 10.41
CA ASN A 119 1.56 -14.46 11.52
C ASN A 119 2.20 -13.08 11.39
N GLU A 120 2.33 -12.56 10.16
CA GLU A 120 2.92 -11.26 9.86
C GLU A 120 1.85 -10.17 9.70
N TYR A 121 0.68 -10.56 9.17
CA TYR A 121 -0.41 -9.64 8.87
C TYR A 121 -1.68 -10.03 9.62
N GLU A 122 -2.35 -9.04 10.17
CA GLU A 122 -3.76 -9.09 10.49
C GLU A 122 -4.56 -8.84 9.21
N VAL A 123 -5.59 -9.66 9.01
CA VAL A 123 -6.42 -9.66 7.81
C VAL A 123 -7.83 -9.34 8.25
N LEU A 124 -8.34 -8.21 7.78
CA LEU A 124 -9.68 -7.73 8.06
C LEU A 124 -10.55 -7.96 6.81
N GLN A 125 -11.71 -8.58 7.01
CA GLN A 125 -12.66 -8.77 5.91
C GLN A 125 -13.41 -7.46 5.70
N LEU A 126 -13.45 -6.98 4.46
CA LEU A 126 -14.35 -5.90 4.06
C LEU A 126 -15.67 -6.50 3.58
N ASP A 127 -16.78 -5.81 3.72
CA ASP A 127 -18.05 -6.21 3.13
C ASP A 127 -18.27 -5.51 1.78
N ASN A 128 -19.23 -6.01 1.03
CA ASN A 128 -19.66 -5.36 -0.20
C ASN A 128 -21.03 -4.73 0.08
N ALA A 129 -21.18 -3.43 -0.19
CA ALA A 129 -22.38 -2.63 0.09
C ALA A 129 -23.64 -3.01 -0.74
N ILE A 130 -23.80 -4.29 -1.12
CA ILE A 130 -24.98 -4.82 -1.81
C ILE A 130 -25.79 -5.62 -0.80
N ASP A 131 -27.00 -5.14 -0.48
CA ASP A 131 -27.89 -5.82 0.46
C ASP A 131 -28.46 -7.14 -0.10
N PRO A 132 -28.37 -8.27 0.62
CA PRO A 132 -27.51 -8.48 1.79
C PRO A 132 -26.13 -8.98 1.36
N PHE A 133 -25.09 -8.46 2.01
CA PHE A 133 -23.81 -9.15 2.05
C PHE A 133 -23.29 -9.23 3.48
N ILE A 134 -22.11 -9.79 3.70
CA ILE A 134 -21.69 -10.61 4.86
C ILE A 134 -22.11 -10.06 6.23
N THR A 135 -22.13 -8.74 6.40
CA THR A 135 -22.35 -7.99 7.63
C THR A 135 -23.37 -6.86 7.39
N PRO A 136 -24.66 -7.16 7.13
CA PRO A 136 -25.63 -6.16 6.70
C PRO A 136 -25.99 -5.11 7.76
N ASP A 137 -25.59 -5.34 9.02
CA ASP A 137 -25.80 -4.44 10.15
C ASP A 137 -24.53 -3.62 10.50
N ASP A 138 -23.44 -3.75 9.73
CA ASP A 138 -22.15 -3.09 9.98
C ASP A 138 -21.71 -2.27 8.75
N PRO A 139 -22.15 -1.01 8.62
CA PRO A 139 -21.75 -0.17 7.50
C PRO A 139 -20.26 0.27 7.55
N GLU A 140 -19.54 0.00 8.66
CA GLU A 140 -18.15 0.41 8.79
C GLU A 140 -17.23 -0.42 7.87
N ASP A 141 -17.60 -1.65 7.54
CA ASP A 141 -16.79 -2.55 6.69
C ASP A 141 -17.24 -2.59 5.22
N ASP A 142 -18.34 -1.91 4.88
CA ASP A 142 -18.83 -1.77 3.51
C ASP A 142 -17.77 -1.17 2.59
N CYS A 143 -17.50 -1.87 1.48
CA CYS A 143 -16.44 -1.49 0.57
C CYS A 143 -16.56 -2.13 -0.81
N VAL A 144 -17.21 -1.45 -1.76
CA VAL A 144 -17.36 -1.94 -3.14
C VAL A 144 -16.00 -2.24 -3.81
N ALA A 145 -15.89 -3.39 -4.50
CA ALA A 145 -14.68 -3.82 -5.22
C ALA A 145 -14.96 -4.17 -6.70
N ASP A 146 -14.77 -3.20 -7.59
CA ASP A 146 -14.76 -3.44 -9.04
C ASP A 146 -13.53 -4.27 -9.47
N SER A 147 -12.43 -4.19 -8.72
CA SER A 147 -11.21 -4.95 -8.97
C SER A 147 -11.46 -6.45 -8.92
N LEU A 148 -12.27 -6.96 -7.98
CA LEU A 148 -12.65 -8.38 -7.94
C LEU A 148 -13.40 -8.79 -9.20
N ARG A 149 -14.39 -8.01 -9.62
CA ARG A 149 -15.19 -8.29 -10.82
C ARG A 149 -14.31 -8.43 -12.06
N LYS A 150 -13.32 -7.55 -12.21
CA LYS A 150 -12.32 -7.62 -13.30
C LYS A 150 -11.44 -8.88 -13.20
N HIS A 151 -11.00 -9.26 -12.00
CA HIS A 151 -10.18 -10.45 -11.80
C HIS A 151 -10.91 -11.76 -12.07
N LEU A 152 -12.21 -11.81 -11.82
CA LEU A 152 -13.03 -12.98 -12.12
C LEU A 152 -13.42 -13.08 -13.60
N ASP A 153 -13.13 -12.05 -14.41
CA ASP A 153 -13.60 -11.89 -15.80
C ASP A 153 -15.12 -12.10 -15.92
N ARG A 154 -15.89 -11.45 -15.04
CA ARG A 154 -17.36 -11.60 -14.99
C ARG A 154 -18.06 -10.28 -15.26
N THR A 155 -19.17 -10.38 -15.98
CA THR A 155 -20.12 -9.29 -16.22
C THR A 155 -21.27 -9.27 -15.19
N GLY A 156 -21.27 -10.18 -14.20
CA GLY A 156 -22.31 -10.31 -13.18
C GLY A 156 -21.76 -10.38 -11.76
N ASN A 157 -22.66 -10.53 -10.79
CA ASN A 157 -22.36 -10.52 -9.35
C ASN A 157 -21.43 -11.69 -8.96
N TYR A 158 -20.51 -11.44 -8.03
CA TYR A 158 -19.73 -12.47 -7.35
C TYR A 158 -20.55 -13.11 -6.22
N THR A 159 -20.25 -14.36 -5.89
CA THR A 159 -20.84 -15.04 -4.73
C THR A 159 -20.13 -14.64 -3.45
N GLN A 160 -20.79 -14.86 -2.30
CA GLN A 160 -20.18 -14.69 -0.98
C GLN A 160 -18.86 -15.45 -0.84
N SER A 161 -18.80 -16.69 -1.31
CA SER A 161 -17.57 -17.48 -1.30
C SER A 161 -16.46 -16.88 -2.15
N GLN A 162 -16.78 -16.30 -3.32
CA GLN A 162 -15.78 -15.63 -4.17
C GLN A 162 -15.22 -14.36 -3.51
N TRP A 163 -16.06 -13.61 -2.81
CA TRP A 163 -15.60 -12.45 -2.06
C TRP A 163 -14.74 -12.84 -0.87
N LEU A 164 -15.22 -13.76 -0.02
CA LEU A 164 -14.52 -14.21 1.19
C LEU A 164 -13.17 -14.87 0.88
N SER A 165 -13.03 -15.53 -0.27
CA SER A 165 -11.78 -16.20 -0.66
C SER A 165 -10.75 -15.27 -1.30
N SER A 166 -11.15 -14.07 -1.72
CA SER A 166 -10.26 -13.14 -2.42
C SER A 166 -9.38 -12.34 -1.46
N SER A 167 -8.12 -12.12 -1.83
CA SER A 167 -7.20 -11.23 -1.10
C SER A 167 -7.50 -9.75 -1.35
N ILE A 168 -8.08 -9.40 -2.49
CA ILE A 168 -8.37 -8.01 -2.87
C ILE A 168 -9.71 -7.50 -2.33
N THR A 169 -10.36 -8.26 -1.46
CA THR A 169 -11.59 -7.88 -0.73
C THR A 169 -11.33 -7.70 0.76
N LYS A 170 -10.06 -7.57 1.15
CA LYS A 170 -9.60 -7.47 2.53
C LYS A 170 -8.80 -6.20 2.73
N ALA A 171 -8.71 -5.81 3.98
CA ALA A 171 -7.77 -4.81 4.46
C ALA A 171 -6.72 -5.50 5.37
N TYR A 172 -5.53 -4.92 5.44
CA TYR A 172 -4.37 -5.56 6.04
C TYR A 172 -3.68 -4.61 7.03
N LYS A 173 -3.32 -5.15 8.19
CA LYS A 173 -2.42 -4.49 9.15
C LYS A 173 -1.22 -5.37 9.39
N LYS A 174 -0.06 -4.78 9.57
CA LYS A 174 1.18 -5.48 9.91
C LYS A 174 1.26 -5.65 11.42
N LYS A 175 1.50 -6.88 11.87
CA LYS A 175 1.61 -7.21 13.29
C LYS A 175 2.98 -6.86 13.87
N ALA A 176 4.03 -7.04 13.06
CA ALA A 176 5.41 -6.74 13.44
C ALA A 176 5.91 -5.51 12.68
N LEU A 177 6.12 -4.40 13.39
CA LEU A 177 6.58 -3.13 12.82
C LEU A 177 8.11 -3.09 12.79
N SER A 178 8.72 -3.82 11.86
CA SER A 178 10.18 -3.99 11.81
C SER A 178 10.85 -3.58 10.51
N THR A 179 10.12 -3.47 9.40
CA THR A 179 10.74 -3.18 8.09
C THR A 179 11.35 -1.80 8.06
N ILE A 180 10.67 -0.78 8.58
CA ILE A 180 11.19 0.59 8.64
C ILE A 180 12.44 0.64 9.50
N ASP A 181 12.42 0.00 10.66
CA ASP A 181 13.58 -0.05 11.57
C ASP A 181 14.77 -0.77 10.94
N LEU A 182 14.54 -1.87 10.22
CA LEU A 182 15.57 -2.53 9.43
C LEU A 182 16.13 -1.59 8.36
N LEU A 183 15.26 -0.93 7.58
CA LEU A 183 15.70 0.00 6.55
C LEU A 183 16.47 1.20 7.12
N LYS A 184 16.08 1.72 8.29
CA LYS A 184 16.84 2.77 9.02
C LYS A 184 18.21 2.27 9.42
N ARG A 185 18.29 1.08 10.02
CA ARG A 185 19.56 0.46 10.46
C ARG A 185 20.51 0.25 9.30
N GLU A 186 20.01 -0.14 8.14
CA GLU A 186 20.81 -0.32 6.93
C GLU A 186 21.15 1.00 6.21
N GLY A 187 20.70 2.16 6.71
CA GLY A 187 20.93 3.47 6.11
C GLY A 187 20.20 3.66 4.77
N ILE A 188 19.07 2.97 4.62
CA ILE A 188 18.21 2.93 3.44
C ILE A 188 16.92 3.74 3.65
N PHE A 189 16.53 3.99 4.89
CA PHE A 189 15.40 4.85 5.20
C PHE A 189 15.92 6.23 5.62
N ILE A 190 15.36 7.29 5.06
CA ILE A 190 15.61 8.68 5.47
C ILE A 190 14.25 9.33 5.61
N SER A 191 13.97 9.95 6.75
CA SER A 191 12.70 10.66 6.97
C SER A 191 12.80 12.13 6.54
N ASP A 192 11.67 12.78 6.28
CA ASP A 192 11.63 14.20 5.88
C ASP A 192 12.26 15.13 6.93
N GLU A 193 12.17 14.80 8.22
CA GLU A 193 12.85 15.53 9.31
C GLU A 193 14.38 15.58 9.12
N GLU A 194 14.96 14.56 8.51
CA GLU A 194 16.40 14.46 8.23
C GLU A 194 16.81 15.13 6.92
N LEU A 195 15.84 15.51 6.07
CA LEU A 195 16.08 16.19 4.79
C LEU A 195 15.98 17.72 4.86
N GLY A 196 15.64 18.29 6.01
CA GLY A 196 15.76 19.72 6.29
C GLY A 196 14.85 20.63 5.45
N PHE A 197 13.69 20.12 5.00
CA PHE A 197 12.66 20.87 4.28
C PHE A 197 11.57 21.41 5.21
#